data_AF-A0A8D0AMP4-F1
#
_entry.id   AF-A0A8D0AMP4-F1
#
_cell.length_a   1.000
_cell.length_b   1.000
_cell.length_c   1.000
_cell.angle_alpha   90.00
_cell.angle_beta   90.00
_cell.angle_gamma   90.00
#
_symmetry.space_group_name_H-M   'P 1'
#
loop_
_entity.id
_entity.type
_entity.pdbx_description
1 polymer ?
#
loop_
_entity_poly.entity_id
_entity_poly.type
_entity_poly.pdbx_seq_one_letter_code
_entity_poly.pdbx_strand_id
1 'polypeptide(L)' 'RSIPTEEAIPELEIDVDELLDMPSDVERGARVKDLLVDCFKPTEDFISELLDKIRGMQKLSTPQKK' A
#
# COMPACT_ATOMS: atom_id res chain seq x y z
N ARG A 1 -27.41 -13.24 -14.02
CA ARG A 1 -26.69 -12.69 -12.84
C ARG A 1 -25.23 -12.60 -13.25
N SER A 2 -24.83 -11.47 -13.82
CA SER A 2 -23.48 -11.27 -14.32
C SER A 2 -22.61 -10.91 -13.12
N ILE A 3 -21.84 -11.86 -12.63
CA ILE A 3 -20.77 -11.59 -11.66
C ILE A 3 -19.67 -10.93 -12.50
N PRO A 4 -19.24 -9.69 -12.24
CA PRO A 4 -18.06 -9.18 -12.93
C PRO A 4 -16.90 -10.09 -12.57
N THR A 5 -16.28 -10.69 -13.58
CA THR A 5 -15.15 -11.60 -13.43
C THR A 5 -14.01 -10.88 -12.72
N GLU A 6 -13.48 -11.54 -11.70
CA GLU A 6 -12.26 -11.17 -10.99
C GLU A 6 -11.01 -11.16 -11.90
N GLU A 7 -11.16 -11.42 -13.21
CA GLU A 7 -10.12 -11.35 -14.26
C GLU A 7 -9.62 -9.92 -14.58
N ALA A 8 -10.20 -8.87 -13.99
CA ALA A 8 -9.77 -7.49 -14.21
C ALA A 8 -8.91 -6.91 -13.08
N ILE A 9 -8.59 -7.69 -12.04
CA ILE A 9 -7.68 -7.25 -10.98
C ILE A 9 -6.28 -7.70 -11.38
N PRO A 10 -5.39 -6.78 -11.81
CA PRO A 10 -4.01 -7.13 -12.08
C PRO A 10 -3.37 -7.70 -10.80
N GLU A 11 -2.54 -8.73 -10.94
CA GLU A 11 -1.67 -9.23 -9.88
C GLU A 11 -0.63 -8.15 -9.56
N LEU A 12 -1.00 -7.24 -8.66
CA LEU A 12 -0.17 -6.13 -8.25
C LEU A 12 0.53 -6.50 -6.94
N GLU A 13 1.85 -6.67 -6.99
CA GLU A 13 2.69 -6.84 -5.81
C GLU A 13 3.13 -5.46 -5.29
N ILE A 14 2.85 -5.19 -4.00
CA ILE A 14 3.31 -3.98 -3.31
C ILE A 14 4.36 -4.41 -2.29
N ASP A 15 5.61 -4.02 -2.51
CA ASP A 15 6.71 -4.28 -1.59
C ASP A 15 6.55 -3.49 -0.28
N VAL A 16 6.17 -4.19 0.79
CA VAL A 16 5.99 -3.60 2.11
C VAL A 16 7.34 -3.13 2.68
N ASP A 17 8.43 -3.85 2.44
CA ASP A 17 9.77 -3.45 2.88
C ASP A 17 10.25 -2.16 2.18
N GLU A 18 9.98 -1.99 0.87
CA GLU A 18 10.28 -0.73 0.16
C GLU A 18 9.51 0.43 0.78
N LEU A 19 8.20 0.24 1.04
CA LEU A 19 7.39 1.28 1.67
C LEU A 19 7.84 1.57 3.11
N LEU A 20 8.31 0.58 3.85
CA LEU A 20 8.85 0.76 5.20
C LEU A 20 10.18 1.53 5.20
N ASP A 21 10.98 1.43 4.16
CA ASP A 21 12.25 2.18 4.01
C ASP A 21 12.00 3.66 3.67
N MET A 22 10.85 3.98 3.09
CA MET A 22 10.52 5.35 2.73
C MET A 22 10.35 6.27 3.95
N PRO A 23 10.95 7.48 3.91
CA PRO A 23 11.01 8.37 5.06
C PRO A 23 9.70 9.13 5.33
N SER A 24 8.76 9.14 4.38
CA SER A 24 7.51 9.92 4.49
C SER A 24 6.30 9.16 3.95
N ASP A 25 5.15 9.35 4.62
CA ASP A 25 3.85 8.81 4.20
C ASP A 25 3.43 9.34 2.81
N VAL A 26 3.90 10.55 2.45
CA VAL A 26 3.63 11.18 1.14
C VAL A 26 4.30 10.38 0.00
N GLU A 27 5.56 9.98 0.17
CA GLU A 27 6.29 9.20 -0.83
C GLU A 27 5.72 7.77 -0.95
N ARG A 28 5.41 7.15 0.19
CA ARG A 28 4.73 5.84 0.21
C ARG A 28 3.39 5.88 -0.50
N GLY A 29 2.57 6.89 -0.21
CA GLY A 29 1.25 7.04 -0.82
C GLY A 29 1.35 7.27 -2.33
N ALA A 30 2.33 8.07 -2.77
CA ALA A 30 2.60 8.27 -4.19
C ALA A 30 3.00 6.96 -4.88
N ARG A 31 3.86 6.15 -4.25
CA ARG A 31 4.26 4.83 -4.79
C ARG A 31 3.10 3.88 -4.94
N VAL A 32 2.28 3.74 -3.89
CA VAL A 32 1.09 2.87 -3.89
C VAL A 32 0.09 3.36 -4.93
N LYS A 33 -0.07 4.68 -5.09
CA LYS A 33 -0.94 5.25 -6.12
C LYS A 33 -0.46 4.98 -7.54
N ASP A 34 0.85 4.99 -7.76
CA ASP A 34 1.47 4.68 -9.05
C ASP A 34 1.27 3.21 -9.42
N LEU A 35 1.42 2.31 -8.45
CA LEU A 35 1.10 0.88 -8.60
C LEU A 35 -0.40 0.67 -8.87
N LEU A 36 -1.27 1.43 -8.22
CA LEU A 36 -2.73 1.33 -8.39
C LEU A 36 -3.27 2.15 -9.56
N VAL A 37 -2.42 2.71 -10.43
CA VAL A 37 -2.85 3.58 -11.54
C VAL A 37 -3.73 2.85 -12.55
N ASP A 38 -3.51 1.54 -12.74
CA ASP A 38 -4.31 0.67 -13.61
C ASP A 38 -5.59 0.17 -12.92
N CYS A 39 -5.80 0.53 -11.64
CA CYS A 39 -6.96 0.10 -10.87
C CYS A 39 -8.12 1.10 -11.08
N PHE A 40 -9.17 0.66 -11.77
CA PHE A 40 -10.36 1.48 -12.09
C PHE A 40 -11.30 1.79 -10.90
N LYS A 41 -10.86 1.54 -9.67
CA LYS A 41 -11.64 1.69 -8.43
C LYS A 41 -11.04 2.81 -7.58
N PRO A 42 -11.83 3.48 -6.70
CA PRO A 42 -11.27 4.44 -5.76
C PRO A 42 -10.24 3.74 -4.85
N THR A 43 -9.00 4.19 -4.92
CA THR A 43 -7.87 3.62 -4.17
C THR A 43 -7.44 4.49 -3.00
N GLU A 44 -8.05 5.66 -2.81
CA GLU A 44 -7.69 6.62 -1.76
C GLU A 44 -7.87 6.06 -0.34
N ASP A 45 -8.98 5.36 -0.07
CA ASP A 45 -9.21 4.66 1.20
C ASP A 45 -8.17 3.56 1.42
N PHE A 46 -7.89 2.75 0.39
CA PHE A 46 -6.90 1.68 0.47
C PHE A 46 -5.50 2.21 0.75
N ILE A 47 -5.09 3.28 0.06
CA ILE A 47 -3.80 3.95 0.29
C ILE A 47 -3.74 4.44 1.74
N SER A 48 -4.79 5.08 2.23
CA SER A 48 -4.85 5.61 3.60
C SER A 48 -4.75 4.51 4.66
N GLU A 49 -5.49 3.41 4.49
CA GLU A 49 -5.44 2.25 5.39
C GLU A 49 -4.08 1.56 5.35
N LEU A 50 -3.49 1.41 4.16
CA LEU A 50 -2.16 0.80 3.99
C LEU A 50 -1.08 1.64 4.67
N LEU A 51 -1.11 2.97 4.50
CA LEU A 51 -0.19 3.88 5.17
C LEU A 51 -0.32 3.83 6.70
N ASP A 52 -1.55 3.74 7.23
CA ASP A 52 -1.77 3.64 8.66
C ASP A 52 -1.22 2.31 9.22
N LYS A 53 -1.42 1.21 8.48
CA LYS A 53 -0.83 -0.10 8.80
C LYS A 53 0.69 -0.04 8.83
N ILE A 54 1.31 0.55 7.80
CA ILE A 54 2.77 0.68 7.68
C ILE A 54 3.34 1.55 8.80
N ARG A 55 2.66 2.65 9.18
CA ARG A 55 3.04 3.44 10.36
C ARG A 55 2.98 2.64 11.65
N GLY A 56 1.97 1.79 11.80
CA GLY A 56 1.87 0.86 12.92
C GLY A 56 3.04 -0.13 12.95
N MET A 57 3.47 -0.60 11.78
CA MET A 57 4.56 -1.56 11.62
C MET A 57 5.95 -0.95 11.84
N GLN A 58 6.24 0.27 11.36
CA GLN A 58 7.51 0.97 11.64
C GLN A 58 7.79 1.11 13.15
N LYS A 59 6.74 1.30 13.96
CA LYS A 59 6.86 1.38 15.42
C LYS A 59 7.26 0.07 16.09
N LEU A 60 7.01 -1.08 15.44
CA LEU A 60 7.48 -2.38 15.89
C LEU A 60 8.87 -2.73 15.34
N SER A 61 9.23 -2.22 14.17
CA SER A 61 10.52 -2.48 13.51
C SER A 61 11.70 -1.73 14.12
N THR A 62 11.52 -0.87 15.13
CA THR A 62 12.65 -0.44 15.95
C THR A 62 13.02 -1.58 16.90
N PRO A 63 14.13 -2.33 16.69
CA PRO A 63 14.68 -3.13 17.76
C PRO A 63 14.94 -2.17 18.92
N GLN A 64 14.39 -2.49 20.09
CA GLN A 64 14.79 -1.92 21.36
C GLN A 64 16.32 -2.06 21.42
N LYS A 65 17.05 -1.00 21.05
CA LYS A 65 18.49 -0.95 21.25
C LYS A 65 18.68 -0.92 22.77
N LYS A 66 19.32 -1.99 23.26
CA LYS A 66 19.81 -2.15 24.63
C LYS A 66 20.63 -0.97 25.09
#